data_AF-A0A3N5R4I7-F1
#
_entry.id   AF-A0A3N5R4I7-F1
#
_cell.length_a   1.000
_cell.length_b   1.000
_cell.length_c   1.000
_cell.angle_alpha   90.00
_cell.angle_beta   90.00
_cell.angle_gamma   90.00
#
_symmetry.space_group_name_H-M   'P 1'
#
loop_
_entity.id
_entity.type
_entity.pdbx_description
1 polymer ?
#
loop_
_entity_poly.entity_id
_entity_poly.type
_entity_poly.pdbx_seq_one_letter_code
_entity_poly.pdbx_strand_id
1 'polypeptide(L)'
;MFRIAAVFVVVLAGLAALIPVRGAEDAQKGFTTPEAASAEPDFALQGEYTGKELGVQVVAQGNGKFLVVAYRGGLPGAGWNGQQKQESDDDAAEVRKQIATLELKKVERKSPTLGAKPPAGAVVLFDGTEPTFKKHWRDGARISGNLLEQGATSVDLFRDFSIHLEFRLPYMPHARGQGRGNSGLYYQGRFETQVLDSFGLEGKDNECGGIYSIKNPDLNMCLPPLVWQTYDAEFTAARFNDDGKKIANARVTVRHNGVLIHEDVELPQITTAAPNQESPEPGPIYLQDHGNPVRYRNIWVLPRDAEKEARRPAIPQFERFFASTPSDNAVGGRFLLSELNCAACHAATPRLTGVPRPAPILDDVGHRVHPEWLVSYLTDPHATKPGTVMPDRLRHLPEAEQKSTALALAHFLASTGTLVERGSDPQSAERGQKLFHEIGCVACHAPRIGASLPAKSAVPLGELADKYSIASLAVFLENPQHARPAGRMPRLVQNSQEALDLGNYLIGAIDVTP
;
A
#
# COMPACT_ATOMS: atom_id res chain seq x y z
N MET A 1 -96.35 10.06 17.69
CA MET A 1 -96.22 10.48 16.28
C MET A 1 -94.88 11.18 16.14
N PHE A 2 -93.90 10.57 15.47
CA PHE A 2 -92.88 11.24 14.63
C PHE A 2 -92.10 10.10 13.95
N ARG A 3 -92.25 10.02 12.62
CA ARG A 3 -91.49 9.13 11.72
C ARG A 3 -90.23 9.87 11.29
N ILE A 4 -89.08 9.20 11.30
CA ILE A 4 -87.87 9.68 10.61
C ILE A 4 -87.48 8.63 9.56
N ALA A 5 -87.25 9.12 8.36
CA ALA A 5 -86.97 8.38 7.14
C ALA A 5 -85.51 7.88 7.09
N ALA A 6 -85.32 6.67 6.53
CA ALA A 6 -84.02 6.16 6.14
C ALA A 6 -83.81 6.43 4.64
N VAL A 7 -82.71 7.12 4.31
CA VAL A 7 -82.23 7.30 2.94
C VAL A 7 -81.07 6.32 2.72
N PHE A 8 -81.22 5.46 1.72
CA PHE A 8 -80.16 4.57 1.23
C PHE A 8 -79.23 5.35 0.29
N VAL A 9 -77.92 5.33 0.55
CA VAL A 9 -76.88 5.73 -0.41
C VAL A 9 -76.10 4.49 -0.81
N VAL A 10 -76.17 4.15 -2.09
CA VAL A 10 -75.36 3.11 -2.74
C VAL A 10 -74.00 3.72 -3.07
N VAL A 11 -72.93 3.16 -2.50
CA VAL A 11 -71.54 3.49 -2.88
C VAL A 11 -71.00 2.36 -3.74
N LEU A 12 -70.71 2.68 -5.00
CA LEU A 12 -70.00 1.83 -5.96
C LEU A 12 -68.53 1.69 -5.55
N ALA A 13 -68.09 0.45 -5.28
CA ALA A 13 -66.69 0.12 -5.03
C ALA A 13 -65.93 -0.03 -6.36
N GLY A 14 -65.01 0.90 -6.63
CA GLY A 14 -63.99 0.74 -7.66
C GLY A 14 -62.75 0.06 -7.07
N LEU A 15 -62.37 -1.11 -7.61
CA LEU A 15 -61.08 -1.73 -7.33
C LEU A 15 -59.96 -0.88 -7.93
N ALA A 16 -59.19 -0.19 -7.09
CA ALA A 16 -57.88 0.32 -7.45
C ALA A 16 -56.84 -0.74 -7.10
N ALA A 17 -56.13 -1.27 -8.11
CA ALA A 17 -54.97 -2.11 -7.92
C ALA A 17 -53.86 -1.30 -7.25
N LEU A 18 -53.55 -1.63 -5.99
CA LEU A 18 -52.40 -1.10 -5.26
C LEU A 18 -51.12 -1.71 -5.85
N ILE A 19 -50.42 -0.94 -6.67
CA ILE A 19 -49.01 -1.17 -6.98
C ILE A 19 -48.22 -0.74 -5.74
N PRO A 20 -47.39 -1.59 -5.12
CA PRO A 20 -46.59 -1.17 -3.98
C PRO A 20 -45.50 -0.21 -4.47
N VAL A 21 -45.61 1.06 -4.10
CA VAL A 21 -44.54 2.05 -4.29
C VAL A 21 -43.41 1.70 -3.32
N ARG A 22 -42.45 0.88 -3.77
CA ARG A 22 -41.16 0.66 -3.10
C ARG A 22 -40.16 1.82 -3.27
N GLY A 23 -40.59 2.97 -3.84
CA GLY A 23 -39.67 3.95 -4.42
C GLY A 23 -39.10 5.04 -3.49
N ALA A 24 -39.79 5.43 -2.42
CA ALA A 24 -39.43 6.67 -1.70
C ALA A 24 -38.39 6.46 -0.58
N GLU A 25 -38.48 5.36 0.19
CA GLU A 25 -37.52 5.07 1.28
C GLU A 25 -36.17 4.55 0.74
N ASP A 26 -36.18 3.78 -0.35
CA ASP A 26 -34.97 3.25 -0.98
C ASP A 26 -34.18 4.36 -1.73
N ALA A 27 -34.86 5.34 -2.33
CA ALA A 27 -34.21 6.48 -2.99
C ALA A 27 -33.42 7.37 -2.01
N GLN A 28 -33.82 7.42 -0.73
CA GLN A 28 -33.10 8.14 0.32
C GLN A 28 -31.80 7.43 0.76
N LYS A 29 -31.72 6.10 0.61
CA LYS A 29 -30.51 5.32 0.93
C LYS A 29 -29.59 5.11 -0.27
N GLY A 30 -30.08 5.30 -1.49
CA GLY A 30 -29.31 5.12 -2.72
C GLY A 30 -29.48 3.74 -3.36
N PHE A 31 -29.12 3.64 -4.63
CA PHE A 31 -29.24 2.41 -5.39
C PHE A 31 -28.03 1.51 -5.14
N THR A 32 -28.27 0.20 -4.95
CA THR A 32 -27.20 -0.77 -4.67
C THR A 32 -26.90 -1.71 -5.84
N THR A 33 -27.68 -1.65 -6.92
CA THR A 33 -27.44 -2.43 -8.16
C THR A 33 -27.66 -1.57 -9.42
N PRO A 34 -26.96 -1.87 -10.54
CA PRO A 34 -27.17 -1.20 -11.82
C PRO A 34 -28.62 -1.30 -12.33
N GLU A 35 -29.28 -2.44 -12.11
CA GLU A 35 -30.65 -2.66 -12.55
C GLU A 35 -31.60 -1.70 -11.85
N ALA A 36 -31.44 -1.51 -10.53
CA ALA A 36 -32.25 -0.56 -9.76
C ALA A 36 -31.95 0.89 -10.17
N ALA A 37 -30.68 1.23 -10.42
CA ALA A 37 -30.27 2.56 -10.83
C ALA A 37 -30.66 2.91 -12.29
N SER A 38 -30.96 1.92 -13.14
CA SER A 38 -31.32 2.14 -14.54
C SER A 38 -32.59 2.97 -14.75
N ALA A 39 -33.43 3.07 -13.72
CA ALA A 39 -34.59 3.95 -13.71
C ALA A 39 -34.22 5.45 -13.58
N GLU A 40 -33.01 5.78 -13.10
CA GLU A 40 -32.54 7.15 -12.96
C GLU A 40 -31.91 7.65 -14.27
N PRO A 41 -32.43 8.73 -14.89
CA PRO A 41 -31.91 9.24 -16.17
C PRO A 41 -30.42 9.60 -16.13
N ASP A 42 -29.96 10.14 -15.00
CA ASP A 42 -28.58 10.60 -14.83
C ASP A 42 -27.59 9.43 -14.80
N PHE A 43 -28.02 8.24 -14.38
CA PHE A 43 -27.17 7.06 -14.29
C PHE A 43 -26.63 6.62 -15.66
N ALA A 44 -27.41 6.83 -16.72
CA ALA A 44 -26.99 6.49 -18.09
C ALA A 44 -25.75 7.29 -18.53
N LEU A 45 -25.64 8.55 -18.10
CA LEU A 45 -24.51 9.42 -18.43
C LEU A 45 -23.35 9.29 -17.45
N GLN A 46 -23.59 8.89 -16.20
CA GLN A 46 -22.52 8.68 -15.23
C GLN A 46 -21.55 7.59 -15.70
N GLY A 47 -20.26 7.85 -15.54
CA GLY A 47 -19.20 6.86 -15.74
C GLY A 47 -17.92 7.47 -16.29
N GLU A 48 -17.05 6.60 -16.79
CA GLU A 48 -15.78 6.97 -17.40
C GLU A 48 -15.88 6.94 -18.92
N TYR A 49 -15.19 7.87 -19.56
CA TYR A 49 -15.12 7.99 -21.00
C TYR A 49 -13.68 8.20 -21.44
N THR A 50 -13.33 7.68 -22.62
CA THR A 50 -12.01 7.82 -23.21
C THR A 50 -12.11 8.31 -24.65
N GLY A 51 -11.26 9.28 -24.99
CA GLY A 51 -11.03 9.78 -26.35
C GLY A 51 -9.54 9.73 -26.69
N LYS A 52 -9.15 10.41 -27.77
CA LYS A 52 -7.74 10.51 -28.17
C LYS A 52 -6.96 11.36 -27.14
N GLU A 53 -6.09 10.71 -26.38
CA GLU A 53 -5.28 11.35 -25.31
C GLU A 53 -6.11 12.12 -24.26
N LEU A 54 -7.34 11.68 -24.00
CA LEU A 54 -8.25 12.32 -23.06
C LEU A 54 -9.05 11.26 -22.31
N GLY A 55 -9.04 11.33 -20.98
CA GLY A 55 -9.98 10.62 -20.12
C GLY A 55 -10.98 11.59 -19.51
N VAL A 56 -12.25 11.23 -19.42
CA VAL A 56 -13.28 12.06 -18.80
C VAL A 56 -14.08 11.23 -17.81
N GLN A 57 -14.29 11.76 -16.61
CA GLN A 57 -15.20 11.21 -15.61
C GLN A 57 -16.43 12.12 -15.54
N VAL A 58 -17.61 11.54 -15.77
CA VAL A 58 -18.89 12.23 -15.67
C VAL A 58 -19.58 11.78 -14.40
N VAL A 59 -19.74 12.68 -13.44
CA VAL A 59 -20.27 12.42 -12.11
C VAL A 59 -21.66 13.03 -11.99
N ALA A 60 -22.69 12.20 -11.92
CA ALA A 60 -24.06 12.62 -11.69
C ALA A 60 -24.20 13.28 -10.31
N GLN A 61 -24.81 14.45 -10.34
CA GLN A 61 -25.12 15.28 -9.19
C GLN A 61 -26.64 15.32 -8.89
N GLY A 62 -27.43 14.58 -9.66
CA GLY A 62 -28.88 14.51 -9.56
C GLY A 62 -29.55 15.69 -10.26
N ASN A 63 -30.83 15.52 -10.60
CA ASN A 63 -31.66 16.52 -11.28
C ASN A 63 -31.05 16.99 -12.62
N GLY A 64 -30.39 16.11 -13.37
CA GLY A 64 -29.83 16.43 -14.69
C GLY A 64 -28.52 17.22 -14.64
N LYS A 65 -27.88 17.34 -13.46
CA LYS A 65 -26.61 18.05 -13.27
C LYS A 65 -25.45 17.06 -13.16
N PHE A 66 -24.29 17.46 -13.66
CA PHE A 66 -23.08 16.65 -13.69
C PHE A 66 -21.85 17.47 -13.36
N LEU A 67 -20.94 16.91 -12.57
CA LEU A 67 -19.54 17.34 -12.57
C LEU A 67 -18.81 16.56 -13.65
N VAL A 68 -18.19 17.26 -14.59
CA VAL A 68 -17.36 16.69 -15.64
C VAL A 68 -15.91 16.96 -15.29
N VAL A 69 -15.10 15.90 -15.26
CA VAL A 69 -13.69 15.97 -14.90
C VAL A 69 -12.85 15.40 -16.04
N ALA A 70 -12.05 16.26 -16.68
CA ALA A 70 -11.23 15.91 -17.83
C ALA A 70 -9.75 15.79 -17.46
N TYR A 71 -9.12 14.72 -17.96
CA TYR A 71 -7.76 14.30 -17.68
C TYR A 71 -6.97 14.13 -18.97
N ARG A 72 -5.85 14.84 -19.10
CA ARG A 72 -5.00 14.77 -20.30
C ARG A 72 -4.14 13.51 -20.33
N GLY A 73 -4.04 12.85 -21.47
CA GLY A 73 -3.32 11.59 -21.68
C GLY A 73 -4.18 10.35 -21.42
N GLY A 74 -5.14 10.40 -20.49
CA GLY A 74 -6.01 9.28 -20.15
C GLY A 74 -6.63 9.43 -18.77
N LEU A 75 -7.32 8.39 -18.29
CA LEU A 75 -7.98 8.37 -16.97
C LEU A 75 -6.96 8.17 -15.83
N PRO A 76 -7.32 8.51 -14.57
CA PRO A 76 -6.50 8.17 -13.40
C PRO A 76 -6.13 6.69 -13.38
N GLY A 77 -4.83 6.37 -13.30
CA GLY A 77 -4.31 5.00 -13.33
C GLY A 77 -4.34 4.33 -14.71
N ALA A 78 -4.72 5.05 -15.76
CA ALA A 78 -4.77 4.57 -17.14
C ALA A 78 -4.44 5.69 -18.14
N GLY A 79 -3.18 6.12 -18.14
CA GLY A 79 -2.64 7.06 -19.14
C GLY A 79 -2.66 8.54 -18.76
N TRP A 80 -3.31 8.94 -17.66
CA TRP A 80 -3.22 10.32 -17.18
C TRP A 80 -1.76 10.71 -16.93
N ASN A 81 -1.35 11.85 -17.48
CA ASN A 81 0.03 12.32 -17.43
C ASN A 81 0.37 13.13 -16.16
N GLY A 82 -0.56 13.23 -15.21
CA GLY A 82 -0.40 14.00 -13.97
C GLY A 82 -0.58 15.52 -14.12
N GLN A 83 -0.90 16.04 -15.31
CA GLN A 83 -1.26 17.45 -15.47
C GLN A 83 -2.58 17.76 -14.77
N GLN A 84 -2.74 19.01 -14.32
CA GLN A 84 -3.94 19.47 -13.63
C GLN A 84 -5.21 19.13 -14.42
N LYS A 85 -6.17 18.49 -13.74
CA LYS A 85 -7.48 18.15 -14.29
C LYS A 85 -8.31 19.42 -14.54
N GLN A 86 -9.22 19.35 -15.50
CA GLN A 86 -10.20 20.41 -15.77
C GLN A 86 -11.56 19.97 -15.28
N GLU A 87 -12.28 20.88 -14.62
CA GLU A 87 -13.59 20.61 -14.03
C GLU A 87 -14.64 21.58 -14.56
N SER A 88 -15.83 21.08 -14.84
CA SER A 88 -17.02 21.87 -15.19
C SER A 88 -18.28 21.28 -14.55
N ASP A 89 -19.20 22.15 -14.16
CA ASP A 89 -20.56 21.76 -13.80
C ASP A 89 -21.46 21.93 -15.04
N ASP A 90 -21.95 20.82 -15.58
CA ASP A 90 -22.69 20.76 -16.84
C ASP A 90 -24.07 20.13 -16.65
N ASP A 91 -24.99 20.42 -17.58
CA ASP A 91 -26.26 19.72 -17.67
C ASP A 91 -26.20 18.50 -18.61
N ALA A 92 -27.23 17.66 -18.57
CA ALA A 92 -27.30 16.46 -19.40
C ALA A 92 -27.14 16.71 -20.92
N ALA A 93 -27.58 17.86 -21.42
CA ALA A 93 -27.50 18.19 -22.84
C ALA A 93 -26.07 18.58 -23.23
N GLU A 94 -25.40 19.38 -22.41
CA GLU A 94 -24.01 19.78 -22.64
C GLU A 94 -23.06 18.58 -22.51
N VAL A 95 -23.27 17.70 -21.52
CA VAL A 95 -22.50 16.45 -21.39
C VAL A 95 -22.60 15.60 -22.67
N ARG A 96 -23.82 15.40 -23.21
CA ARG A 96 -24.03 14.65 -24.45
C ARG A 96 -23.33 15.31 -25.64
N LYS A 97 -23.38 16.64 -25.72
CA LYS A 97 -22.70 17.42 -26.76
C LYS A 97 -21.19 17.28 -26.67
N GLN A 98 -20.59 17.35 -25.48
CA GLN A 98 -19.16 17.14 -25.28
C GLN A 98 -18.74 15.73 -25.67
N ILE A 99 -19.49 14.70 -25.22
CA ILE A 99 -19.23 13.29 -25.58
C ILE A 99 -19.19 13.10 -27.10
N ALA A 100 -20.17 13.67 -27.81
CA ALA A 100 -20.23 13.57 -29.26
C ALA A 100 -19.09 14.36 -29.96
N THR A 101 -18.84 15.60 -29.51
CA THR A 101 -17.86 16.50 -30.13
C THR A 101 -16.43 16.00 -29.96
N LEU A 102 -16.11 15.43 -28.81
CA LEU A 102 -14.78 14.91 -28.47
C LEU A 102 -14.63 13.41 -28.79
N GLU A 103 -15.62 12.82 -29.47
CA GLU A 103 -15.65 11.40 -29.85
C GLU A 103 -15.38 10.44 -28.66
N LEU A 104 -15.90 10.79 -27.49
CA LEU A 104 -15.67 10.06 -26.25
C LEU A 104 -16.45 8.74 -26.23
N LYS A 105 -15.76 7.65 -25.89
CA LYS A 105 -16.37 6.32 -25.72
C LYS A 105 -16.48 5.99 -24.25
N LYS A 106 -17.67 5.61 -23.79
CA LYS A 106 -17.88 5.12 -22.43
C LYS A 106 -17.09 3.83 -22.21
N VAL A 107 -16.40 3.72 -21.08
CA VAL A 107 -15.60 2.54 -20.72
C VAL A 107 -15.99 2.04 -19.33
N GLU A 108 -15.89 0.73 -19.13
CA GLU A 108 -16.08 0.08 -17.83
C GLU A 108 -14.77 -0.59 -17.42
N ARG A 109 -14.01 0.07 -16.55
CA ARG A 109 -12.77 -0.49 -16.00
C ARG A 109 -13.08 -1.47 -14.87
N LYS A 110 -12.24 -2.49 -14.75
CA LYS A 110 -12.30 -3.49 -13.68
C LYS A 110 -10.93 -3.58 -13.02
N SER A 111 -10.93 -3.79 -11.72
CA SER A 111 -9.70 -4.08 -10.99
C SER A 111 -9.05 -5.36 -11.52
N PRO A 112 -7.72 -5.39 -11.72
CA PRO A 112 -6.98 -6.60 -12.08
C PRO A 112 -6.97 -7.65 -10.94
N THR A 113 -7.25 -7.25 -9.69
CA THR A 113 -7.33 -8.15 -8.54
C THR A 113 -8.77 -8.57 -8.22
N LEU A 114 -9.75 -8.19 -9.05
CA LEU A 114 -11.14 -8.61 -8.87
C LEU A 114 -11.27 -10.13 -8.95
N GLY A 115 -11.88 -10.75 -7.94
CA GLY A 115 -12.01 -12.20 -7.82
C GLY A 115 -10.71 -12.90 -7.45
N ALA A 116 -9.73 -12.19 -6.87
CA ALA A 116 -8.47 -12.79 -6.44
C ALA A 116 -8.75 -13.94 -5.46
N LYS A 117 -8.22 -15.12 -5.79
CA LYS A 117 -8.38 -16.32 -4.96
C LYS A 117 -7.55 -16.18 -3.68
N PRO A 118 -8.07 -16.63 -2.53
CA PRO A 118 -7.31 -16.65 -1.30
C PRO A 118 -6.04 -17.50 -1.47
N PRO A 119 -4.86 -16.99 -1.08
CA PRO A 119 -3.63 -17.78 -1.09
C PRO A 119 -3.67 -18.87 0.00
N ALA A 120 -2.75 -19.83 -0.10
CA ALA A 120 -2.59 -20.86 0.93
C ALA A 120 -2.30 -20.23 2.30
N GLY A 121 -3.03 -20.66 3.33
CA GLY A 121 -2.91 -20.12 4.69
C GLY A 121 -3.79 -18.89 4.97
N ALA A 122 -4.51 -18.37 3.97
CA ALA A 122 -5.46 -17.28 4.21
C ALA A 122 -6.72 -17.77 4.94
N VAL A 123 -7.21 -16.93 5.85
CA VAL A 123 -8.53 -17.04 6.46
C VAL A 123 -9.54 -16.38 5.52
N VAL A 124 -10.48 -17.17 5.00
CA VAL A 124 -11.57 -16.67 4.15
C VAL A 124 -12.69 -16.14 5.05
N LEU A 125 -12.71 -14.82 5.28
CA LEU A 125 -13.71 -14.16 6.12
C LEU A 125 -15.08 -14.14 5.47
N PHE A 126 -15.16 -13.96 4.14
CA PHE A 126 -16.45 -13.97 3.44
C PHE A 126 -16.30 -14.30 1.95
N ASP A 127 -16.91 -15.40 1.51
CA ASP A 127 -16.94 -15.87 0.13
C ASP A 127 -18.34 -15.77 -0.52
N GLY A 128 -19.28 -15.11 0.16
CA GLY A 128 -20.68 -15.01 -0.26
C GLY A 128 -21.57 -16.13 0.25
N THR A 129 -21.05 -17.05 1.07
CA THR A 129 -21.81 -18.16 1.63
C THR A 129 -22.22 -17.91 3.08
N GLU A 130 -23.35 -18.50 3.49
CA GLU A 130 -23.84 -18.43 4.86
C GLU A 130 -22.88 -19.05 5.90
N PRO A 131 -22.15 -20.16 5.62
CA PRO A 131 -21.15 -20.69 6.54
C PRO A 131 -20.00 -19.72 6.87
N THR A 132 -19.42 -19.03 5.88
CA THR A 132 -18.36 -18.05 6.18
C THR A 132 -18.92 -16.86 6.94
N PHE A 133 -20.12 -16.40 6.57
CA PHE A 133 -20.83 -15.34 7.30
C PHE A 133 -21.01 -15.67 8.79
N LYS A 134 -21.63 -16.81 9.12
CA LYS A 134 -21.93 -17.20 10.51
C LYS A 134 -20.67 -17.48 11.34
N LYS A 135 -19.59 -17.92 10.70
CA LYS A 135 -18.35 -18.30 11.39
C LYS A 135 -17.49 -17.10 11.74
N HIS A 136 -17.38 -16.14 10.82
CA HIS A 136 -16.33 -15.12 10.87
C HIS A 136 -16.83 -13.73 11.25
N TRP A 137 -18.14 -13.51 11.40
CA TRP A 137 -18.71 -12.19 11.69
C TRP A 137 -19.51 -12.18 13.00
N ARG A 138 -19.33 -11.12 13.79
CA ARG A 138 -20.02 -10.93 15.07
C ARG A 138 -21.50 -10.62 14.90
N ASP A 139 -22.24 -10.80 15.99
CA ASP A 139 -23.64 -10.38 16.08
C ASP A 139 -23.82 -8.90 15.67
N GLY A 140 -24.83 -8.64 14.85
CA GLY A 140 -25.10 -7.32 14.27
C GLY A 140 -24.67 -7.18 12.80
N ALA A 141 -23.76 -8.03 12.31
CA ALA A 141 -23.44 -8.10 10.88
C ALA A 141 -24.66 -8.57 10.06
N ARG A 142 -24.77 -8.12 8.80
CA ARG A 142 -25.91 -8.41 7.92
C ARG A 142 -25.45 -8.83 6.54
N ILE A 143 -26.27 -9.65 5.87
CA ILE A 143 -26.10 -10.03 4.47
C ILE A 143 -27.35 -9.68 3.66
N SER A 144 -27.13 -9.17 2.45
CA SER A 144 -28.15 -8.93 1.42
C SER A 144 -27.89 -9.92 0.27
N GLY A 145 -28.60 -11.05 0.25
CA GLY A 145 -28.31 -12.15 -0.68
C GLY A 145 -26.95 -12.77 -0.37
N ASN A 146 -26.03 -12.75 -1.34
CA ASN A 146 -24.65 -13.24 -1.19
C ASN A 146 -23.62 -12.13 -0.90
N LEU A 147 -24.08 -10.93 -0.50
CA LEU A 147 -23.23 -9.78 -0.25
C LEU A 147 -23.28 -9.40 1.23
N LEU A 148 -22.12 -9.11 1.82
CA LEU A 148 -22.01 -8.60 3.17
C LEU A 148 -22.33 -7.10 3.16
N GLU A 149 -23.09 -6.64 4.14
CA GLU A 149 -23.40 -5.22 4.34
C GLU A 149 -22.34 -4.52 5.17
N GLN A 150 -22.35 -3.19 5.14
CA GLN A 150 -21.60 -2.36 6.08
C GLN A 150 -22.01 -2.63 7.55
N GLY A 151 -21.16 -2.25 8.52
CA GLY A 151 -21.43 -2.50 9.93
C GLY A 151 -21.07 -3.90 10.40
N ALA A 152 -20.01 -4.49 9.84
CA ALA A 152 -19.60 -5.85 10.13
C ALA A 152 -18.25 -5.88 10.85
N THR A 153 -18.12 -6.68 11.91
CA THR A 153 -16.86 -6.86 12.64
C THR A 153 -16.48 -8.33 12.64
N SER A 154 -15.23 -8.65 12.31
CA SER A 154 -14.78 -10.04 12.33
C SER A 154 -14.69 -10.59 13.76
N VAL A 155 -14.92 -11.89 13.91
CA VAL A 155 -14.63 -12.64 15.13
C VAL A 155 -13.12 -12.84 15.26
N ASP A 156 -12.48 -13.22 14.15
CA ASP A 156 -11.03 -13.44 14.04
C ASP A 156 -10.26 -12.15 14.33
N LEU A 157 -9.11 -12.31 14.99
CA LEU A 157 -8.21 -11.23 15.35
C LEU A 157 -6.86 -11.41 14.66
N PHE A 158 -6.30 -10.31 14.17
CA PHE A 158 -5.07 -10.30 13.40
C PHE A 158 -4.08 -9.28 13.96
N ARG A 159 -2.79 -9.63 13.90
CA ARG A 159 -1.70 -8.73 14.29
C ARG A 159 -1.12 -8.07 13.05
N ASP A 160 -0.28 -8.79 12.33
CA ASP A 160 0.23 -8.40 11.02
C ASP A 160 -0.48 -9.25 9.96
N PHE A 161 -0.89 -8.65 8.85
CA PHE A 161 -1.63 -9.38 7.83
C PHE A 161 -1.64 -8.67 6.46
N SER A 162 -1.91 -9.45 5.43
CA SER A 162 -2.40 -8.96 4.15
C SER A 162 -3.90 -9.21 4.06
N ILE A 163 -4.65 -8.29 3.49
CA ILE A 163 -6.09 -8.43 3.28
C ILE A 163 -6.42 -8.11 1.82
N HIS A 164 -7.31 -8.91 1.27
CA HIS A 164 -8.06 -8.58 0.07
C HIS A 164 -9.53 -8.39 0.44
N LEU A 165 -10.14 -7.38 -0.15
CA LEU A 165 -11.54 -7.07 0.03
C LEU A 165 -12.11 -6.46 -1.25
N GLU A 166 -13.25 -6.96 -1.71
CA GLU A 166 -14.03 -6.33 -2.76
C GLU A 166 -15.19 -5.55 -2.16
N PHE A 167 -15.39 -4.33 -2.65
CA PHE A 167 -16.49 -3.47 -2.24
C PHE A 167 -17.18 -2.82 -3.43
N ARG A 168 -18.45 -2.47 -3.25
CA ARG A 168 -19.27 -1.76 -4.22
C ARG A 168 -19.98 -0.62 -3.52
N LEU A 169 -19.75 0.58 -4.03
CA LEU A 169 -20.37 1.80 -3.54
C LEU A 169 -21.78 1.94 -4.15
N PRO A 170 -22.76 2.44 -3.38
CA PRO A 170 -24.09 2.72 -3.89
C PRO A 170 -24.10 3.94 -4.81
N TYR A 171 -25.02 3.97 -5.76
CA TYR A 171 -25.28 5.17 -6.56
C TYR A 171 -26.20 6.12 -5.78
N MET A 172 -25.66 7.27 -5.39
CA MET A 172 -26.32 8.28 -4.55
C MET A 172 -26.19 9.68 -5.15
N PRO A 173 -26.80 9.96 -6.32
CA PRO A 173 -26.56 11.19 -7.07
C PRO A 173 -26.94 12.47 -6.33
N HIS A 174 -27.83 12.41 -5.34
CA HIS A 174 -28.24 13.56 -4.53
C HIS A 174 -27.41 13.78 -3.26
N ALA A 175 -26.55 12.83 -2.88
CA ALA A 175 -25.74 12.92 -1.66
C ALA A 175 -24.37 13.55 -1.94
N ARG A 176 -23.76 14.17 -0.92
CA ARG A 176 -22.45 14.84 -1.01
C ARG A 176 -21.62 14.59 0.25
N GLY A 177 -20.32 14.82 0.13
CA GLY A 177 -19.36 14.69 1.24
C GLY A 177 -19.45 13.32 1.91
N GLN A 178 -19.33 13.31 3.25
CA GLN A 178 -19.37 12.09 4.07
C GLN A 178 -20.73 11.36 4.07
N GLY A 179 -21.77 11.93 3.45
CA GLY A 179 -23.07 11.28 3.28
C GLY A 179 -23.22 10.50 1.97
N ARG A 180 -22.17 10.43 1.14
CA ARG A 180 -22.23 9.80 -0.19
C ARG A 180 -21.45 8.48 -0.20
N GLY A 181 -22.14 7.38 0.15
CA GLY A 181 -21.55 6.03 0.05
C GLY A 181 -20.47 5.73 1.08
N ASN A 182 -20.54 6.33 2.27
CA ASN A 182 -19.51 6.22 3.32
C ASN A 182 -19.57 4.89 4.11
N SER A 183 -18.42 4.28 4.29
CA SER A 183 -18.08 3.15 5.16
C SER A 183 -16.56 3.20 5.39
N GLY A 184 -15.92 2.16 5.90
CA GLY A 184 -14.47 2.19 6.09
C GLY A 184 -13.91 0.81 6.40
N LEU A 185 -12.70 0.53 5.91
CA LEU A 185 -11.94 -0.66 6.27
C LEU A 185 -11.00 -0.31 7.43
N TYR A 186 -11.32 -0.79 8.62
CA TYR A 186 -10.50 -0.60 9.80
C TYR A 186 -9.61 -1.82 10.07
N TYR A 187 -8.29 -1.60 10.08
CA TYR A 187 -7.29 -2.57 10.54
C TYR A 187 -7.30 -2.61 12.06
N GLN A 188 -7.46 -3.80 12.64
CA GLN A 188 -7.59 -4.04 14.08
C GLN A 188 -8.74 -3.28 14.77
N GLY A 189 -9.70 -2.73 14.01
CA GLY A 189 -10.69 -1.78 14.52
C GLY A 189 -10.09 -0.45 14.98
N ARG A 190 -8.92 -0.05 14.46
CA ARG A 190 -8.13 1.09 14.95
C ARG A 190 -7.78 2.11 13.88
N PHE A 191 -7.44 1.64 12.68
CA PHE A 191 -6.91 2.48 11.60
C PHE A 191 -7.70 2.29 10.33
N GLU A 192 -8.22 3.37 9.78
CA GLU A 192 -9.15 3.35 8.65
C GLU A 192 -8.45 3.64 7.33
N THR A 193 -8.65 2.74 6.35
CA THR A 193 -8.67 3.12 4.94
C THR A 193 -10.11 3.42 4.55
N GLN A 194 -10.35 4.66 4.16
CA GLN A 194 -11.67 5.20 3.89
C GLN A 194 -12.35 4.50 2.69
N VAL A 195 -13.65 4.25 2.78
CA VAL A 195 -14.53 3.74 1.71
C VAL A 195 -15.63 4.77 1.48
N LEU A 196 -15.55 5.53 0.38
CA LEU A 196 -16.49 6.60 0.06
C LEU A 196 -16.74 6.66 -1.44
N ASP A 197 -17.89 7.17 -1.90
CA ASP A 197 -18.05 7.57 -3.30
C ASP A 197 -17.38 8.92 -3.55
N SER A 198 -16.08 8.85 -3.84
CA SER A 198 -15.24 9.97 -4.26
C SER A 198 -14.90 9.95 -5.75
N PHE A 199 -15.74 9.30 -6.57
CA PHE A 199 -15.56 9.28 -8.04
C PHE A 199 -15.54 10.71 -8.61
N GLY A 200 -14.46 11.06 -9.34
CA GLY A 200 -14.21 12.39 -9.87
C GLY A 200 -13.70 13.44 -8.87
N LEU A 201 -13.63 13.11 -7.57
CA LEU A 201 -13.15 14.05 -6.54
C LEU A 201 -11.62 14.10 -6.46
N GLU A 202 -11.09 14.86 -5.51
CA GLU A 202 -9.66 15.15 -5.38
C GLU A 202 -8.83 13.96 -4.89
N GLY A 203 -9.41 13.11 -4.03
CA GLY A 203 -8.70 12.06 -3.30
C GLY A 203 -8.06 12.61 -2.03
N LYS A 204 -8.88 13.06 -1.07
CA LYS A 204 -8.43 13.51 0.26
C LYS A 204 -8.31 12.36 1.26
N ASP A 205 -7.68 12.61 2.40
CA ASP A 205 -7.52 11.65 3.49
C ASP A 205 -8.86 11.07 3.99
N ASN A 206 -9.93 11.84 3.87
CA ASN A 206 -11.29 11.47 4.23
C ASN A 206 -12.15 11.05 3.02
N GLU A 207 -11.54 10.79 1.86
CA GLU A 207 -12.17 10.26 0.64
C GLU A 207 -11.65 8.84 0.33
N CYS A 208 -12.23 8.15 -0.66
CA CYS A 208 -11.96 6.73 -0.91
C CYS A 208 -10.46 6.48 -1.11
N GLY A 209 -9.92 5.58 -0.28
CA GLY A 209 -8.53 5.16 -0.32
C GLY A 209 -7.66 5.92 0.66
N GLY A 210 -8.08 7.10 1.13
CA GLY A 210 -7.35 7.87 2.12
C GLY A 210 -7.22 7.17 3.46
N ILE A 211 -6.11 7.47 4.16
CA ILE A 211 -5.95 7.10 5.55
C ILE A 211 -6.49 8.27 6.38
N TYR A 212 -7.65 8.07 6.99
CA TYR A 212 -8.46 9.15 7.57
C TYR A 212 -7.68 10.05 8.53
N SER A 213 -7.66 11.36 8.28
CA SER A 213 -6.88 12.37 9.04
C SER A 213 -5.36 12.17 9.06
N ILE A 214 -4.80 11.28 8.24
CA ILE A 214 -3.37 10.96 8.23
C ILE A 214 -2.74 11.23 6.86
N LYS A 215 -3.29 10.67 5.77
CA LYS A 215 -2.67 10.80 4.44
C LYS A 215 -3.70 10.69 3.32
N ASN A 216 -3.65 11.62 2.38
CA ASN A 216 -4.34 11.52 1.09
C ASN A 216 -3.81 10.32 0.28
N PRO A 217 -4.67 9.59 -0.46
CA PRO A 217 -4.18 8.63 -1.45
C PRO A 217 -3.30 9.34 -2.48
N ASP A 218 -2.19 8.71 -2.89
CA ASP A 218 -1.30 9.29 -3.92
C ASP A 218 -2.00 9.46 -5.27
N LEU A 219 -3.09 8.71 -5.48
CA LEU A 219 -3.98 8.83 -6.63
C LEU A 219 -5.40 8.43 -6.25
N ASN A 220 -6.39 9.26 -6.57
CA ASN A 220 -7.79 8.87 -6.48
C ASN A 220 -8.12 7.81 -7.55
N MET A 221 -8.26 6.56 -7.10
CA MET A 221 -8.57 5.40 -7.94
C MET A 221 -10.00 4.90 -7.77
N CYS A 222 -10.88 5.72 -7.18
CA CYS A 222 -12.30 5.40 -7.09
C CYS A 222 -12.91 5.32 -8.50
N LEU A 223 -13.47 4.18 -8.84
CA LEU A 223 -14.30 3.92 -10.01
C LEU A 223 -15.73 4.43 -9.76
N PRO A 224 -16.56 4.55 -10.82
CA PRO A 224 -17.95 4.95 -10.67
C PRO A 224 -18.71 4.05 -9.69
N PRO A 225 -19.71 4.57 -8.95
CA PRO A 225 -20.53 3.75 -8.08
C PRO A 225 -21.22 2.63 -8.86
N LEU A 226 -21.56 1.55 -8.15
CA LEU A 226 -22.06 0.28 -8.69
C LEU A 226 -21.05 -0.55 -9.49
N VAL A 227 -19.82 -0.06 -9.68
CA VAL A 227 -18.67 -0.87 -10.12
C VAL A 227 -17.99 -1.50 -8.90
N TRP A 228 -17.57 -2.76 -9.03
CA TRP A 228 -16.81 -3.43 -7.99
C TRP A 228 -15.37 -2.93 -7.96
N GLN A 229 -14.90 -2.65 -6.75
CA GLN A 229 -13.56 -2.15 -6.45
C GLN A 229 -12.84 -3.12 -5.54
N THR A 230 -11.51 -3.07 -5.53
CA THR A 230 -10.68 -3.88 -4.63
C THR A 230 -9.79 -3.01 -3.76
N TYR A 231 -9.66 -3.42 -2.50
CA TYR A 231 -8.51 -3.10 -1.67
C TYR A 231 -7.64 -4.34 -1.48
N ASP A 232 -6.35 -4.18 -1.76
CA ASP A 232 -5.29 -5.11 -1.40
C ASP A 232 -4.34 -4.36 -0.46
N ALA A 233 -4.36 -4.70 0.82
CA ALA A 233 -3.60 -3.98 1.85
C ALA A 233 -2.67 -4.90 2.64
N GLU A 234 -1.50 -4.37 3.00
CA GLU A 234 -0.49 -4.98 3.86
C GLU A 234 -0.43 -4.14 5.14
N PHE A 235 -0.87 -4.69 6.27
CA PHE A 235 -0.86 -4.01 7.57
C PHE A 235 0.15 -4.65 8.52
N THR A 236 0.92 -3.81 9.21
CA THR A 236 1.85 -4.19 10.28
C THR A 236 1.43 -3.44 11.54
N ALA A 237 1.11 -4.18 12.61
CA ALA A 237 0.64 -3.60 13.86
C ALA A 237 1.74 -2.80 14.56
N ALA A 238 1.34 -1.85 15.40
CA ALA A 238 2.25 -1.16 16.29
C ALA A 238 3.02 -2.17 17.19
N ARG A 239 4.26 -1.81 17.55
CA ARG A 239 5.10 -2.60 18.45
C ARG A 239 5.20 -1.92 19.81
N PHE A 240 5.21 -2.74 20.85
CA PHE A 240 5.29 -2.33 22.25
C PHE A 240 6.40 -3.12 22.94
N ASN A 241 7.06 -2.51 23.93
CA ASN A 241 8.01 -3.21 24.79
C ASN A 241 7.29 -3.96 25.93
N ASP A 242 8.05 -4.67 26.76
CA ASP A 242 7.52 -5.46 27.88
C ASP A 242 6.82 -4.60 28.95
N ASP A 243 7.15 -3.31 29.05
CA ASP A 243 6.48 -2.34 29.93
C ASP A 243 5.16 -1.81 29.33
N GLY A 244 4.77 -2.25 28.13
CA GLY A 244 3.59 -1.80 27.43
C GLY A 244 3.73 -0.41 26.77
N LYS A 245 4.95 0.12 26.66
CA LYS A 245 5.24 1.38 25.95
C LYS A 245 5.38 1.13 24.44
N LYS A 246 4.68 1.93 23.62
CA LYS A 246 4.82 1.88 22.16
C LYS A 246 6.24 2.22 21.74
N ILE A 247 6.85 1.37 20.91
CA ILE A 247 8.21 1.51 20.35
C ILE A 247 8.22 1.67 18.83
N ALA A 248 7.14 1.31 18.14
CA ALA A 248 6.95 1.59 16.72
C ALA A 248 5.46 1.75 16.39
N ASN A 249 5.13 2.70 15.52
CA ASN A 249 3.77 2.89 15.02
C ASN A 249 3.35 1.77 14.07
N ALA A 250 2.03 1.58 13.91
CA ALA A 250 1.51 0.71 12.87
C ALA A 250 1.84 1.26 11.48
N ARG A 251 1.90 0.39 10.48
CA ARG A 251 2.22 0.75 9.09
C ARG A 251 1.27 0.06 8.12
N VAL A 252 0.94 0.75 7.02
CA VAL A 252 0.05 0.21 5.98
C VAL A 252 0.53 0.52 4.57
N THR A 253 0.47 -0.48 3.70
CA THR A 253 0.53 -0.32 2.24
C THR A 253 -0.84 -0.66 1.66
N VAL A 254 -1.39 0.18 0.78
CA VAL A 254 -2.72 -0.02 0.20
C VAL A 254 -2.65 0.10 -1.32
N ARG A 255 -3.25 -0.86 -2.00
CA ARG A 255 -3.58 -0.78 -3.43
C ARG A 255 -5.08 -0.67 -3.60
N HIS A 256 -5.51 0.28 -4.40
CA HIS A 256 -6.91 0.46 -4.79
C HIS A 256 -7.04 0.15 -6.28
N ASN A 257 -7.85 -0.87 -6.60
CA ASN A 257 -8.02 -1.35 -7.98
C ASN A 257 -6.69 -1.74 -8.66
N GLY A 258 -5.80 -2.38 -7.90
CA GLY A 258 -4.46 -2.80 -8.34
C GLY A 258 -3.40 -1.70 -8.39
N VAL A 259 -3.78 -0.43 -8.17
CA VAL A 259 -2.85 0.70 -8.19
C VAL A 259 -2.39 1.03 -6.77
N LEU A 260 -1.09 1.18 -6.56
CA LEU A 260 -0.50 1.57 -5.28
C LEU A 260 -0.85 3.02 -4.95
N ILE A 261 -1.60 3.23 -3.85
CA ILE A 261 -2.04 4.57 -3.39
C ILE A 261 -1.46 4.97 -2.03
N HIS A 262 -0.91 3.99 -1.31
CA HIS A 262 -0.16 4.16 -0.07
C HIS A 262 0.97 3.14 -0.03
N GLU A 263 2.22 3.58 0.11
CA GLU A 263 3.38 2.70 0.31
C GLU A 263 3.99 2.90 1.69
N ASP A 264 3.95 1.84 2.51
CA ASP A 264 4.53 1.78 3.86
C ASP A 264 4.28 3.04 4.72
N VAL A 265 3.02 3.47 4.76
CA VAL A 265 2.59 4.69 5.45
C VAL A 265 2.53 4.40 6.95
N GLU A 266 3.21 5.23 7.73
CA GLU A 266 3.16 5.19 9.19
C GLU A 266 1.84 5.75 9.73
N LEU A 267 1.31 5.10 10.77
CA LEU A 267 0.03 5.40 11.40
C LEU A 267 0.27 5.87 12.85
N PRO A 268 0.53 7.18 13.06
CA PRO A 268 0.96 7.69 14.36
C PRO A 268 -0.13 7.63 15.44
N GLN A 269 -1.41 7.64 15.04
CA GLN A 269 -2.57 7.57 15.92
C GLN A 269 -3.70 6.73 15.33
N ILE A 270 -4.63 6.29 16.18
CA ILE A 270 -5.90 5.69 15.74
C ILE A 270 -6.71 6.71 14.93
N THR A 271 -7.49 6.23 13.97
CA THR A 271 -8.36 7.09 13.17
C THR A 271 -9.68 7.36 13.91
N THR A 272 -10.40 8.39 13.46
CA THR A 272 -11.68 8.76 14.06
C THR A 272 -12.69 7.62 13.98
N ALA A 273 -13.60 7.55 14.95
CA ALA A 273 -14.63 6.51 15.07
C ALA A 273 -14.11 5.06 15.18
N ALA A 274 -12.81 4.88 15.46
CA ALA A 274 -12.24 3.57 15.75
C ALA A 274 -12.93 2.94 16.99
N PRO A 275 -13.49 1.71 16.87
CA PRO A 275 -14.10 1.03 18.01
C PRO A 275 -13.09 0.56 19.06
N ASN A 276 -11.82 0.41 18.69
CA ASN A 276 -10.77 -0.09 19.57
C ASN A 276 -9.67 0.96 19.81
N GLN A 277 -9.15 0.97 21.04
CA GLN A 277 -7.91 1.69 21.36
C GLN A 277 -6.69 0.95 20.79
N GLU A 278 -5.60 1.70 20.59
CA GLU A 278 -4.32 1.11 20.21
C GLU A 278 -3.76 0.26 21.37
N SER A 279 -3.31 -0.96 21.07
CA SER A 279 -2.75 -1.88 22.08
C SER A 279 -1.84 -2.93 21.41
N PRO A 280 -1.00 -3.66 22.17
CA PRO A 280 -0.17 -4.73 21.62
C PRO A 280 -0.97 -5.93 21.09
N GLU A 281 -2.23 -6.05 21.47
CA GLU A 281 -3.06 -7.21 21.14
C GLU A 281 -3.54 -7.19 19.67
N PRO A 282 -3.68 -8.37 19.05
CA PRO A 282 -4.39 -8.54 17.78
C PRO A 282 -5.80 -7.93 17.81
N GLY A 283 -6.29 -7.48 16.66
CA GLY A 283 -7.62 -6.86 16.55
C GLY A 283 -8.41 -7.35 15.32
N PRO A 284 -9.73 -7.09 15.28
CA PRO A 284 -10.59 -7.54 14.20
C PRO A 284 -10.43 -6.69 12.93
N ILE A 285 -10.97 -7.20 11.82
CA ILE A 285 -11.35 -6.37 10.69
C ILE A 285 -12.71 -5.76 10.99
N TYR A 286 -12.82 -4.43 10.88
CA TYR A 286 -14.09 -3.72 11.08
C TYR A 286 -14.48 -2.95 9.81
N LEU A 287 -15.71 -3.17 9.36
CA LEU A 287 -16.34 -2.48 8.25
C LEU A 287 -17.38 -1.51 8.81
N GLN A 288 -17.10 -0.21 8.73
CA GLN A 288 -17.88 0.83 9.41
C GLN A 288 -19.33 0.90 8.91
N ASP A 289 -20.29 1.10 9.82
CA ASP A 289 -21.66 1.51 9.46
C ASP A 289 -21.78 3.03 9.56
N HIS A 290 -21.92 3.70 8.42
CA HIS A 290 -22.19 5.14 8.35
C HIS A 290 -23.57 5.41 7.72
N GLY A 291 -24.48 4.44 7.75
CA GLY A 291 -25.84 4.57 7.21
C GLY A 291 -25.95 4.50 5.68
N ASN A 292 -24.84 4.30 4.96
CA ASN A 292 -24.84 4.16 3.51
C ASN A 292 -24.73 2.69 3.09
N PRO A 293 -25.49 2.23 2.07
CA PRO A 293 -25.59 0.82 1.73
C PRO A 293 -24.41 0.34 0.84
N VAL A 294 -23.19 0.41 1.38
CA VAL A 294 -22.00 -0.21 0.78
C VAL A 294 -22.14 -1.74 0.86
N ARG A 295 -21.63 -2.44 -0.17
CA ARG A 295 -21.67 -3.90 -0.23
C ARG A 295 -20.28 -4.47 -0.37
N TYR A 296 -20.04 -5.59 0.29
CA TYR A 296 -18.75 -6.27 0.33
C TYR A 296 -18.86 -7.72 -0.12
N ARG A 297 -17.78 -8.25 -0.70
CA ARG A 297 -17.62 -9.67 -1.04
C ARG A 297 -16.13 -10.04 -1.10
N ASN A 298 -15.85 -11.33 -1.25
CA ASN A 298 -14.51 -11.88 -1.45
C ASN A 298 -13.48 -11.27 -0.47
N ILE A 299 -13.69 -11.54 0.82
CA ILE A 299 -12.84 -11.02 1.88
C ILE A 299 -11.99 -12.17 2.41
N TRP A 300 -10.67 -12.02 2.29
CA TRP A 300 -9.73 -12.97 2.88
C TRP A 300 -8.54 -12.23 3.50
N VAL A 301 -8.03 -12.79 4.59
CA VAL A 301 -6.91 -12.24 5.35
C VAL A 301 -5.84 -13.30 5.45
N LEU A 302 -4.63 -12.98 5.00
CA LEU A 302 -3.44 -13.81 5.17
C LEU A 302 -2.64 -13.28 6.36
N PRO A 303 -2.61 -13.99 7.50
CA PRO A 303 -1.71 -13.63 8.59
C PRO A 303 -0.26 -13.57 8.10
N ARG A 304 0.44 -12.53 8.53
CA ARG A 304 1.85 -12.29 8.20
C ARG A 304 2.70 -12.40 9.44
N ASP A 305 3.96 -12.73 9.22
CA ASP A 305 5.01 -12.62 10.21
C ASP A 305 5.92 -11.48 9.76
N ALA A 306 5.55 -10.25 10.12
CA ALA A 306 6.24 -9.06 9.63
C ALA A 306 7.71 -9.03 10.09
N GLU A 307 8.03 -9.64 11.24
CA GLU A 307 9.40 -9.74 11.74
C GLU A 307 10.23 -10.70 10.89
N LYS A 308 9.67 -11.87 10.55
CA LYS A 308 10.30 -12.81 9.62
C LYS A 308 10.43 -12.21 8.21
N GLU A 309 9.42 -11.47 7.76
CA GLU A 309 9.46 -10.78 6.48
C GLU A 309 10.52 -9.69 6.44
N ALA A 310 10.68 -8.90 7.50
CA ALA A 310 11.75 -7.90 7.61
C ALA A 310 13.15 -8.55 7.64
N ARG A 311 13.24 -9.77 8.18
CA ARG A 311 14.49 -10.54 8.23
C ARG A 311 14.83 -11.28 6.94
N ARG A 312 13.98 -11.27 5.91
CA ARG A 312 14.30 -11.98 4.66
C ARG A 312 15.31 -11.19 3.81
N PRO A 313 16.10 -11.86 2.96
CA PRO A 313 16.87 -11.17 1.93
C PRO A 313 15.97 -10.31 1.03
N ALA A 314 16.34 -9.05 0.83
CA ALA A 314 15.64 -8.15 -0.08
C ALA A 314 16.43 -8.07 -1.40
N ILE A 315 15.79 -8.48 -2.49
CA ILE A 315 16.37 -8.39 -3.83
C ILE A 315 15.49 -7.41 -4.62
N PRO A 316 15.84 -6.12 -4.69
CA PRO A 316 14.95 -5.07 -5.20
C PRO A 316 14.35 -5.34 -6.59
N GLN A 317 15.11 -5.96 -7.48
CA GLN A 317 14.64 -6.33 -8.82
C GLN A 317 13.60 -7.45 -8.75
N PHE A 318 13.77 -8.40 -7.82
CA PHE A 318 12.74 -9.41 -7.59
C PHE A 318 11.45 -8.78 -7.08
N GLU A 319 11.57 -7.90 -6.08
CA GLU A 319 10.42 -7.16 -5.54
C GLU A 319 9.71 -6.34 -6.61
N ARG A 320 10.48 -5.66 -7.47
CA ARG A 320 9.95 -4.78 -8.52
C ARG A 320 9.24 -5.51 -9.65
N PHE A 321 9.75 -6.68 -10.06
CA PHE A 321 9.29 -7.35 -11.28
C PHE A 321 8.50 -8.64 -11.05
N PHE A 322 8.69 -9.31 -9.91
CA PHE A 322 8.14 -10.66 -9.69
C PHE A 322 7.29 -10.80 -8.42
N ALA A 323 7.40 -9.91 -7.43
CA ALA A 323 6.67 -10.06 -6.17
C ALA A 323 5.15 -9.82 -6.27
N SER A 324 4.68 -9.02 -7.24
CA SER A 324 3.27 -8.60 -7.37
C SER A 324 2.50 -9.27 -8.50
N THR A 325 3.17 -10.00 -9.40
CA THR A 325 2.54 -10.55 -10.62
C THR A 325 2.78 -12.07 -10.69
N PRO A 326 1.77 -12.92 -10.42
CA PRO A 326 1.92 -14.38 -10.43
C PRO A 326 2.29 -15.00 -11.80
N SER A 327 2.34 -14.21 -12.87
CA SER A 327 2.40 -14.75 -14.24
C SER A 327 3.78 -15.24 -14.69
N ASP A 328 4.84 -15.13 -13.86
CA ASP A 328 6.15 -15.70 -14.21
C ASP A 328 7.03 -16.12 -13.01
N ASN A 329 6.44 -16.89 -12.10
CA ASN A 329 7.15 -17.40 -10.91
C ASN A 329 8.39 -18.23 -11.26
N ALA A 330 8.46 -18.83 -12.45
CA ALA A 330 9.61 -19.60 -12.90
C ALA A 330 10.81 -18.71 -13.26
N VAL A 331 10.59 -17.59 -13.95
CA VAL A 331 11.65 -16.61 -14.21
C VAL A 331 12.08 -15.93 -12.91
N GLY A 332 11.13 -15.55 -12.05
CA GLY A 332 11.42 -15.03 -10.71
C GLY A 332 12.26 -16.00 -9.88
N GLY A 333 11.92 -17.29 -9.87
CA GLY A 333 12.67 -18.32 -9.17
C GLY A 333 14.10 -18.51 -9.69
N ARG A 334 14.30 -18.46 -11.02
CA ARG A 334 15.64 -18.48 -11.63
C ARG A 334 16.48 -17.26 -11.24
N PHE A 335 15.83 -16.09 -11.16
CA PHE A 335 16.49 -14.88 -10.71
C PHE A 335 16.95 -14.99 -9.25
N LEU A 336 16.08 -15.48 -8.36
CA LEU A 336 16.43 -15.74 -6.96
C LEU A 336 17.58 -16.74 -6.80
N LEU A 337 17.60 -17.84 -7.56
CA LEU A 337 18.70 -18.82 -7.54
C LEU A 337 20.07 -18.18 -7.81
N SER A 338 20.09 -17.18 -8.69
CA SER A 338 21.30 -16.44 -9.06
C SER A 338 21.67 -15.44 -7.97
N GLU A 339 20.72 -14.60 -7.54
CA GLU A 339 20.97 -13.51 -6.57
C GLU A 339 21.25 -14.00 -5.16
N LEU A 340 20.69 -15.15 -4.76
CA LEU A 340 21.01 -15.84 -3.50
C LEU A 340 22.20 -16.79 -3.63
N ASN A 341 22.82 -16.86 -4.82
CA ASN A 341 24.02 -17.65 -5.13
C ASN A 341 23.89 -19.14 -4.73
N CYS A 342 22.72 -19.75 -4.93
CA CYS A 342 22.43 -21.12 -4.49
C CYS A 342 23.39 -22.15 -5.09
N ALA A 343 23.82 -21.92 -6.34
CA ALA A 343 24.72 -22.81 -7.08
C ALA A 343 26.17 -22.81 -6.55
N ALA A 344 26.54 -21.92 -5.61
CA ALA A 344 27.85 -21.95 -4.98
C ALA A 344 28.02 -23.14 -4.01
N CYS A 345 26.91 -23.63 -3.45
CA CYS A 345 26.91 -24.78 -2.52
C CYS A 345 26.19 -26.00 -3.11
N HIS A 346 25.19 -25.80 -3.96
CA HIS A 346 24.40 -26.88 -4.54
C HIS A 346 24.84 -27.18 -5.97
N ALA A 347 25.06 -28.47 -6.27
CA ALA A 347 25.30 -28.91 -7.64
C ALA A 347 24.09 -28.54 -8.53
N ALA A 348 24.35 -27.82 -9.61
CA ALA A 348 23.33 -27.32 -10.52
C ALA A 348 23.71 -27.61 -11.97
N THR A 349 22.73 -27.95 -12.79
CA THR A 349 22.94 -28.07 -14.25
C THR A 349 23.08 -26.69 -14.88
N PRO A 350 23.63 -26.57 -16.11
CA PRO A 350 23.69 -25.30 -16.85
C PRO A 350 22.34 -24.56 -16.98
N ARG A 351 21.24 -25.30 -16.91
CA ARG A 351 19.88 -24.75 -16.93
C ARG A 351 19.52 -23.98 -15.65
N LEU A 352 20.13 -24.33 -14.52
CA LEU A 352 19.90 -23.74 -13.19
C LEU A 352 21.05 -22.84 -12.72
N THR A 353 22.23 -22.91 -13.37
CA THR A 353 23.32 -21.97 -13.13
C THR A 353 22.99 -20.63 -13.76
N GLY A 354 22.79 -19.60 -12.94
CA GLY A 354 22.73 -18.21 -13.38
C GLY A 354 24.10 -17.56 -13.49
N VAL A 355 24.13 -16.23 -13.61
CA VAL A 355 25.36 -15.44 -13.53
C VAL A 355 25.92 -15.57 -12.11
N PRO A 356 27.18 -16.02 -11.92
CA PRO A 356 27.77 -16.11 -10.59
C PRO A 356 27.77 -14.75 -9.88
N ARG A 357 27.39 -14.74 -8.61
CA ARG A 357 27.41 -13.55 -7.75
C ARG A 357 28.49 -13.77 -6.67
N PRO A 358 29.78 -13.52 -6.96
CA PRO A 358 30.84 -13.72 -5.98
C PRO A 358 30.59 -12.89 -4.71
N ALA A 359 30.93 -13.47 -3.57
CA ALA A 359 30.82 -12.82 -2.27
C ALA A 359 31.76 -11.60 -2.17
N PRO A 360 31.52 -10.66 -1.23
CA PRO A 360 32.45 -9.57 -0.96
C PRO A 360 33.87 -10.07 -0.66
N ILE A 361 34.87 -9.32 -1.11
CA ILE A 361 36.28 -9.64 -0.83
C ILE A 361 36.56 -9.35 0.65
N LEU A 362 37.18 -10.30 1.34
CA LEU A 362 37.53 -10.21 2.77
C LEU A 362 38.97 -9.72 3.01
N ASP A 363 39.83 -9.74 2.00
CA ASP A 363 41.18 -9.21 2.06
C ASP A 363 41.16 -7.78 2.60
N ASP A 364 42.02 -7.50 3.58
CA ASP A 364 42.20 -6.17 4.18
C ASP A 364 40.89 -5.55 4.70
N VAL A 365 39.91 -6.36 5.11
CA VAL A 365 38.62 -5.86 5.62
C VAL A 365 38.78 -5.04 6.91
N GLY A 366 39.85 -5.27 7.68
CA GLY A 366 40.21 -4.48 8.85
C GLY A 366 40.50 -3.00 8.55
N HIS A 367 40.84 -2.66 7.31
CA HIS A 367 40.95 -1.25 6.87
C HIS A 367 39.62 -0.61 6.50
N ARG A 368 38.56 -1.43 6.35
CA ARG A 368 37.30 -1.01 5.73
C ARG A 368 36.15 -0.87 6.72
N VAL A 369 36.08 -1.74 7.73
CA VAL A 369 34.88 -1.91 8.55
C VAL A 369 35.22 -1.95 10.03
N HIS A 370 34.39 -1.33 10.87
CA HIS A 370 34.54 -1.40 12.34
C HIS A 370 34.45 -2.85 12.85
N PRO A 371 35.36 -3.28 13.74
CA PRO A 371 35.33 -4.62 14.32
C PRO A 371 34.01 -4.95 15.04
N GLU A 372 33.44 -3.97 15.75
CA GLU A 372 32.18 -4.11 16.49
C GLU A 372 31.03 -4.41 15.55
N TRP A 373 30.99 -3.75 14.39
CA TRP A 373 30.00 -4.03 13.35
C TRP A 373 30.17 -5.42 12.76
N LEU A 374 31.40 -5.91 12.57
CA LEU A 374 31.63 -7.29 12.11
C LEU A 374 31.06 -8.31 13.09
N VAL A 375 31.22 -8.09 14.40
CA VAL A 375 30.62 -8.95 15.43
C VAL A 375 29.10 -8.95 15.32
N SER A 376 28.46 -7.77 15.28
CA SER A 376 27.01 -7.66 15.15
C SER A 376 26.50 -8.30 13.87
N TYR A 377 27.15 -8.01 12.74
CA TYR A 377 26.76 -8.51 11.42
C TYR A 377 26.93 -10.02 11.26
N LEU A 378 27.95 -10.63 11.89
CA LEU A 378 28.12 -12.08 11.89
C LEU A 378 27.15 -12.79 12.84
N THR A 379 26.76 -12.13 13.93
CA THR A 379 25.82 -12.68 14.92
C THR A 379 24.38 -12.62 14.41
N ASP A 380 23.95 -11.49 13.87
CA ASP A 380 22.62 -11.31 13.26
C ASP A 380 22.73 -10.40 12.02
N PRO A 381 22.98 -10.98 10.82
CA PRO A 381 23.16 -10.21 9.60
C PRO A 381 21.92 -9.38 9.23
N HIS A 382 20.73 -9.91 9.47
CA HIS A 382 19.47 -9.31 9.01
C HIS A 382 18.96 -8.23 9.96
N ALA A 383 19.26 -8.32 11.26
CA ALA A 383 19.04 -7.20 12.18
C ALA A 383 20.07 -6.09 11.95
N THR A 384 21.34 -6.43 11.74
CA THR A 384 22.42 -5.44 11.54
C THR A 384 22.33 -4.74 10.18
N LYS A 385 21.88 -5.45 9.15
CA LYS A 385 21.65 -4.90 7.81
C LYS A 385 20.38 -5.50 7.19
N PRO A 386 19.22 -4.86 7.43
CA PRO A 386 17.95 -5.29 6.86
C PRO A 386 18.03 -5.48 5.34
N GLY A 387 17.43 -6.57 4.85
CA GLY A 387 17.43 -6.93 3.44
C GLY A 387 18.75 -7.49 2.90
N THR A 388 19.78 -7.72 3.74
CA THR A 388 21.03 -8.36 3.28
C THR A 388 20.79 -9.76 2.69
N VAL A 389 21.59 -10.16 1.70
CA VAL A 389 21.61 -11.53 1.16
C VAL A 389 22.56 -12.46 1.93
N MET A 390 23.25 -11.95 2.96
CA MET A 390 24.09 -12.77 3.83
C MET A 390 23.21 -13.70 4.66
N PRO A 391 23.35 -15.03 4.54
CA PRO A 391 22.62 -15.96 5.39
C PRO A 391 23.11 -15.88 6.84
N ASP A 392 22.21 -16.16 7.77
CA ASP A 392 22.57 -16.37 9.18
C ASP A 392 23.29 -17.72 9.33
N ARG A 393 24.62 -17.67 9.36
CA ARG A 393 25.47 -18.86 9.43
C ARG A 393 25.63 -19.41 10.84
N LEU A 394 25.34 -18.62 11.87
CA LEU A 394 25.59 -18.98 13.27
C LEU A 394 24.31 -19.40 14.01
N ARG A 395 23.11 -19.16 13.45
CA ARG A 395 21.81 -19.51 14.07
C ARG A 395 21.68 -20.92 14.64
N HIS A 396 22.41 -21.88 14.06
CA HIS A 396 22.39 -23.28 14.48
C HIS A 396 23.11 -23.54 15.81
N LEU A 397 23.93 -22.60 16.28
CA LEU A 397 24.65 -22.68 17.55
C LEU A 397 23.78 -22.12 18.70
N PRO A 398 24.03 -22.52 19.96
CA PRO A 398 23.48 -21.84 21.13
C PRO A 398 23.86 -20.35 21.16
N GLU A 399 22.99 -19.48 21.65
CA GLU A 399 23.17 -18.01 21.62
C GLU A 399 24.51 -17.56 22.26
N ALA A 400 24.91 -18.19 23.37
CA ALA A 400 26.20 -17.91 24.01
C ALA A 400 27.41 -18.25 23.11
N GLU A 401 27.31 -19.28 22.27
CA GLU A 401 28.36 -19.71 21.34
C GLU A 401 28.36 -18.91 20.04
N GLN A 402 27.21 -18.39 19.61
CA GLN A 402 27.12 -17.51 18.44
C GLN A 402 28.01 -16.28 18.63
N LYS A 403 27.89 -15.62 19.79
CA LYS A 403 28.65 -14.40 20.09
C LYS A 403 30.15 -14.66 20.18
N SER A 404 30.58 -15.72 20.86
CA SER A 404 32.01 -16.05 20.97
C SER A 404 32.62 -16.44 19.63
N THR A 405 31.87 -17.16 18.79
CA THR A 405 32.28 -17.51 17.42
C THR A 405 32.38 -16.27 16.53
N ALA A 406 31.39 -15.38 16.58
CA ALA A 406 31.40 -14.13 15.83
C ALA A 406 32.59 -13.23 16.25
N LEU A 407 32.89 -13.15 17.55
CA LEU A 407 34.05 -12.42 18.07
C LEU A 407 35.38 -12.96 17.53
N ALA A 408 35.57 -14.28 17.54
CA ALA A 408 36.79 -14.90 17.02
C ALA A 408 36.99 -14.59 15.52
N LEU A 409 35.94 -14.72 14.72
CA LEU A 409 35.97 -14.38 13.30
C LEU A 409 36.22 -12.89 13.08
N ALA A 410 35.53 -12.01 13.81
CA ALA A 410 35.68 -10.57 13.70
C ALA A 410 37.09 -10.12 14.08
N HIS A 411 37.71 -10.69 15.12
CA HIS A 411 39.09 -10.38 15.49
C HIS A 411 40.10 -10.78 14.41
N PHE A 412 39.94 -11.97 13.81
CA PHE A 412 40.79 -12.40 12.71
C PHE A 412 40.63 -11.49 11.47
N LEU A 413 39.39 -11.13 11.13
CA LEU A 413 39.12 -10.23 10.02
C LEU A 413 39.64 -8.81 10.30
N ALA A 414 39.50 -8.31 11.53
CA ALA A 414 40.00 -7.01 11.94
C ALA A 414 41.54 -6.95 11.93
N SER A 415 42.24 -8.06 12.21
CA SER A 415 43.71 -8.08 12.19
C SER A 415 44.33 -7.97 10.79
N THR A 416 43.52 -8.06 9.73
CA THR A 416 43.97 -7.85 8.34
C THR A 416 44.27 -6.39 8.01
N GLY A 417 44.02 -5.45 8.91
CA GLY A 417 44.28 -4.05 8.67
C GLY A 417 44.08 -3.15 9.87
N THR A 418 44.13 -1.84 9.66
CA THR A 418 43.83 -0.83 10.68
C THR A 418 42.92 0.23 10.09
N LEU A 419 41.74 0.38 10.70
CA LEU A 419 40.77 1.38 10.29
C LEU A 419 41.30 2.78 10.64
N VAL A 420 41.20 3.69 9.69
CA VAL A 420 41.58 5.09 9.89
C VAL A 420 40.35 5.89 10.29
N GLU A 421 40.36 6.42 11.50
CA GLU A 421 39.33 7.35 11.96
C GLU A 421 39.60 8.77 11.48
N ARG A 422 38.52 9.48 11.14
CA ARG A 422 38.57 10.89 10.76
C ARG A 422 37.40 11.63 11.38
N GLY A 423 37.68 12.78 12.00
CA GLY A 423 36.66 13.67 12.53
C GLY A 423 35.77 14.24 11.41
N SER A 424 34.51 14.52 11.74
CA SER A 424 33.56 15.13 10.80
C SER A 424 33.94 16.56 10.44
N ASP A 425 33.69 16.94 9.19
CA ASP A 425 33.81 18.30 8.67
C ASP A 425 32.44 18.79 8.14
N PRO A 426 31.78 19.73 8.84
CA PRO A 426 30.46 20.24 8.45
C PRO A 426 30.41 20.86 7.05
N GLN A 427 31.47 21.54 6.61
CA GLN A 427 31.49 22.14 5.27
C GLN A 427 31.55 21.06 4.18
N SER A 428 32.31 19.99 4.45
CA SER A 428 32.35 18.81 3.58
C SER A 428 31.01 18.09 3.55
N ALA A 429 30.29 18.01 4.68
CA ALA A 429 28.95 17.43 4.73
C ALA A 429 27.94 18.23 3.90
N GLU A 430 27.97 19.56 3.93
CA GLU A 430 27.06 20.39 3.12
C GLU A 430 27.31 20.22 1.61
N ARG A 431 28.58 20.15 1.20
CA ARG A 431 28.94 19.84 -0.21
C ARG A 431 28.49 18.42 -0.59
N GLY A 432 28.71 17.45 0.29
CA GLY A 432 28.29 16.07 0.10
C GLY A 432 26.77 15.93 -0.06
N GLN A 433 25.98 16.72 0.68
CA GLN A 433 24.53 16.73 0.54
C GLN A 433 24.08 17.16 -0.86
N LYS A 434 24.65 18.26 -1.39
CA LYS A 434 24.37 18.75 -2.74
C LYS A 434 24.78 17.71 -3.77
N LEU A 435 26.00 17.19 -3.63
CA LEU A 435 26.56 16.20 -4.53
C LEU A 435 25.74 14.90 -4.59
N PHE A 436 25.20 14.43 -3.45
CA PHE A 436 24.36 13.23 -3.37
C PHE A 436 23.14 13.30 -4.31
N HIS A 437 22.57 14.50 -4.48
CA HIS A 437 21.46 14.73 -5.40
C HIS A 437 21.96 14.85 -6.85
N GLU A 438 23.04 15.60 -7.07
CA GLU A 438 23.59 15.89 -8.40
C GLU A 438 24.09 14.66 -9.14
N ILE A 439 24.78 13.74 -8.45
CA ILE A 439 25.36 12.54 -9.09
C ILE A 439 24.38 11.35 -9.15
N GLY A 440 23.14 11.53 -8.69
CA GLY A 440 22.08 10.54 -8.81
C GLY A 440 22.06 9.44 -7.74
N CYS A 441 22.67 9.64 -6.57
CA CYS A 441 22.57 8.68 -5.46
C CYS A 441 21.10 8.46 -5.04
N VAL A 442 20.30 9.53 -5.12
CA VAL A 442 18.84 9.53 -4.89
C VAL A 442 18.06 8.64 -5.86
N ALA A 443 18.66 8.10 -6.92
CA ALA A 443 17.97 7.13 -7.77
C ALA A 443 17.82 5.75 -7.09
N CYS A 444 18.63 5.47 -6.06
CA CYS A 444 18.65 4.17 -5.38
C CYS A 444 18.66 4.29 -3.85
N HIS A 445 19.18 5.36 -3.28
CA HIS A 445 19.33 5.54 -1.84
C HIS A 445 18.54 6.75 -1.36
N ALA A 446 17.77 6.58 -0.28
CA ALA A 446 17.09 7.72 0.35
C ALA A 446 18.13 8.71 0.91
N PRO A 447 17.93 10.02 0.76
CA PRO A 447 18.81 11.02 1.36
C PRO A 447 18.68 10.99 2.89
N ARG A 448 19.73 11.44 3.60
CA ARG A 448 19.73 11.52 5.06
C ARG A 448 18.78 12.60 5.59
N ILE A 449 18.48 13.61 4.78
CA ILE A 449 17.57 14.72 5.07
C ILE A 449 16.69 14.94 3.84
N GLY A 450 15.37 15.01 4.01
CA GLY A 450 14.41 15.31 2.94
C GLY A 450 13.51 14.13 2.57
N ALA A 451 13.00 14.14 1.33
CA ALA A 451 12.00 13.18 0.85
C ALA A 451 12.55 11.75 0.79
N SER A 452 11.79 10.77 1.29
CA SER A 452 12.16 9.36 1.21
C SER A 452 11.92 8.80 -0.20
N LEU A 453 12.71 7.79 -0.56
CA LEU A 453 12.40 6.95 -1.72
C LEU A 453 11.38 5.87 -1.33
N PRO A 454 10.55 5.40 -2.27
CA PRO A 454 9.63 4.30 -2.01
C PRO A 454 10.39 3.04 -1.57
N ALA A 455 10.04 2.52 -0.40
CA ALA A 455 10.83 1.53 0.36
C ALA A 455 11.10 0.24 -0.43
N LYS A 456 10.19 -0.19 -1.31
CA LYS A 456 10.38 -1.43 -2.10
C LYS A 456 11.39 -1.28 -3.24
N SER A 457 11.72 -0.04 -3.63
CA SER A 457 12.65 0.27 -4.72
C SER A 457 14.01 0.81 -4.25
N ALA A 458 14.07 1.31 -3.01
CA ALA A 458 15.28 1.82 -2.41
C ALA A 458 16.20 0.70 -1.90
N VAL A 459 17.51 0.94 -1.95
CA VAL A 459 18.51 0.14 -1.24
C VAL A 459 18.77 0.86 0.09
N PRO A 460 18.27 0.35 1.23
CA PRO A 460 18.48 1.01 2.51
C PRO A 460 19.98 1.03 2.85
N LEU A 461 20.47 2.19 3.28
CA LEU A 461 21.87 2.36 3.68
C LEU A 461 22.12 1.82 5.10
N GLY A 462 21.10 1.86 5.96
CA GLY A 462 21.21 1.54 7.39
C GLY A 462 22.08 2.57 8.13
N GLU A 463 22.49 2.23 9.35
CA GLU A 463 23.41 3.05 10.15
C GLU A 463 24.85 2.88 9.64
N LEU A 464 25.24 3.70 8.66
CA LEU A 464 26.56 3.61 8.04
C LEU A 464 27.70 3.92 9.02
N ALA A 465 27.45 4.76 10.03
CA ALA A 465 28.40 5.15 11.05
C ALA A 465 28.85 3.97 11.92
N ASP A 466 27.98 2.98 12.14
CA ASP A 466 28.35 1.77 12.86
C ASP A 466 29.36 0.95 12.04
N LYS A 467 29.25 1.00 10.71
CA LYS A 467 29.99 0.12 9.81
C LYS A 467 31.31 0.71 9.33
N TYR A 468 31.30 1.97 8.90
CA TYR A 468 32.41 2.60 8.21
C TYR A 468 32.87 3.84 9.00
N SER A 469 34.16 4.14 8.93
CA SER A 469 34.64 5.49 9.21
C SER A 469 34.41 6.38 8.00
N ILE A 470 34.48 7.70 8.16
CA ILE A 470 34.39 8.65 7.02
C ILE A 470 35.44 8.32 5.95
N ALA A 471 36.67 8.01 6.39
CA ALA A 471 37.77 7.69 5.48
C ALA A 471 37.52 6.37 4.74
N SER A 472 37.08 5.32 5.44
CA SER A 472 36.85 4.02 4.80
C SER A 472 35.61 4.00 3.90
N LEU A 473 34.57 4.77 4.24
CA LEU A 473 33.42 4.97 3.36
C LEU A 473 33.85 5.70 2.07
N ALA A 474 34.65 6.75 2.17
CA ALA A 474 35.15 7.46 0.99
C ALA A 474 35.90 6.53 0.04
N VAL A 475 36.82 5.71 0.56
CA VAL A 475 37.53 4.69 -0.25
C VAL A 475 36.56 3.70 -0.90
N PHE A 476 35.52 3.27 -0.18
CA PHE A 476 34.48 2.41 -0.76
C PHE A 476 33.70 3.11 -1.88
N LEU A 477 33.36 4.39 -1.73
CA LEU A 477 32.61 5.17 -2.73
C LEU A 477 33.43 5.41 -4.01
N GLU A 478 34.76 5.53 -3.91
CA GLU A 478 35.64 5.66 -5.08
C GLU A 478 35.61 4.44 -6.00
N ASN A 479 35.50 3.23 -5.43
CA ASN A 479 35.44 2.00 -6.21
C ASN A 479 34.66 0.89 -5.49
N PRO A 480 33.31 0.93 -5.50
CA PRO A 480 32.48 -0.03 -4.78
C PRO A 480 32.69 -1.47 -5.27
N GLN A 481 32.95 -1.65 -6.57
CA GLN A 481 33.14 -2.98 -7.17
C GLN A 481 34.44 -3.64 -6.75
N HIS A 482 35.46 -2.90 -6.31
CA HIS A 482 36.69 -3.49 -5.80
C HIS A 482 36.43 -4.33 -4.55
N ALA A 483 35.70 -3.77 -3.57
CA ALA A 483 35.31 -4.51 -2.37
C ALA A 483 34.17 -5.51 -2.62
N ARG A 484 33.32 -5.25 -3.64
CA ARG A 484 32.15 -6.07 -3.97
C ARG A 484 32.06 -6.28 -5.48
N PRO A 485 32.75 -7.29 -6.04
CA PRO A 485 32.75 -7.52 -7.50
C PRO A 485 31.36 -7.79 -8.10
N ALA A 486 30.47 -8.41 -7.31
CA ALA A 486 29.05 -8.58 -7.66
C ALA A 486 28.16 -7.38 -7.23
N GLY A 487 28.74 -6.31 -6.69
CA GLY A 487 28.00 -5.11 -6.30
C GLY A 487 27.37 -4.44 -7.52
N ARG A 488 26.16 -3.89 -7.34
CA ARG A 488 25.47 -3.12 -8.39
C ARG A 488 25.67 -1.61 -8.28
N MET A 489 26.29 -1.15 -7.19
CA MET A 489 26.55 0.27 -6.98
C MET A 489 27.58 0.74 -8.01
N PRO A 490 27.24 1.69 -8.89
CA PRO A 490 28.18 2.23 -9.87
C PRO A 490 29.23 3.11 -9.21
N ARG A 491 30.35 3.33 -9.90
CA ARG A 491 31.32 4.36 -9.54
C ARG A 491 30.80 5.71 -10.01
N LEU A 492 30.25 6.51 -9.10
CA LEU A 492 29.64 7.81 -9.41
C LEU A 492 30.56 9.00 -9.11
N VAL A 493 31.45 8.86 -8.12
CA VAL A 493 32.39 9.93 -7.76
C VAL A 493 33.55 10.01 -8.76
N GLN A 494 33.97 11.23 -9.06
CA GLN A 494 35.04 11.49 -10.03
C GLN A 494 36.42 11.54 -9.37
N ASN A 495 36.48 11.92 -8.09
CA ASN A 495 37.73 12.13 -7.36
C ASN A 495 37.56 11.87 -5.85
N SER A 496 38.68 11.83 -5.13
CA SER A 496 38.72 11.55 -3.68
C SER A 496 38.06 12.61 -2.81
N GLN A 497 38.02 13.87 -3.27
CA GLN A 497 37.36 14.94 -2.50
C GLN A 497 35.85 14.75 -2.50
N GLU A 498 35.26 14.42 -3.64
CA GLU A 498 33.83 14.08 -3.75
C GLU A 498 33.46 12.89 -2.86
N ALA A 499 34.30 11.85 -2.85
CA ALA A 499 34.10 10.69 -2.00
C ALA A 499 34.14 11.03 -0.50
N LEU A 500 35.08 11.91 -0.10
CA LEU A 500 35.18 12.40 1.27
C LEU A 500 34.01 13.30 1.66
N ASP A 501 33.56 14.18 0.78
CA ASP A 501 32.41 15.05 1.00
C ASP A 501 31.14 14.20 1.22
N LEU A 502 30.91 13.18 0.38
CA LEU A 502 29.82 12.21 0.57
C LEU A 502 29.96 11.40 1.85
N GLY A 503 31.18 10.96 2.19
CA GLY A 503 31.45 10.26 3.45
C GLY A 503 31.07 11.13 4.67
N ASN A 504 31.40 12.42 4.63
CA ASN A 504 31.01 13.37 5.67
C ASN A 504 29.49 13.60 5.71
N TYR A 505 28.82 13.70 4.58
CA TYR A 505 27.36 13.84 4.55
C TYR A 505 26.66 12.60 5.11
N LEU A 506 27.13 11.40 4.75
CA LEU A 506 26.47 10.15 5.10
C LEU A 506 26.71 9.73 6.56
N ILE A 507 27.88 10.06 7.14
CA ILE A 507 28.28 9.60 8.48
C ILE A 507 28.51 10.77 9.45
N GLY A 508 29.06 11.89 8.99
CA GLY A 508 29.49 13.00 9.84
C GLY A 508 28.34 13.72 10.55
N ALA A 509 28.66 14.56 11.54
CA ALA A 509 27.68 15.46 12.14
C ALA A 509 27.15 16.44 11.08
N ILE A 510 25.82 16.62 11.04
CA ILE A 510 25.18 17.64 10.22
C ILE A 510 24.65 18.70 11.19
N ASP A 511 25.04 19.96 11.00
CA ASP A 511 24.37 21.07 11.67
C ASP A 511 22.97 21.22 11.05
N VAL A 512 21.96 20.77 11.78
CA VAL A 512 20.57 21.02 11.43
C VAL A 512 20.23 22.40 11.99
N THR A 513 20.56 23.46 11.26
CA THR A 513 20.08 24.80 11.60
C THR A 513 18.54 24.78 11.50
N PRO A 514 17.80 25.19 12.54
CA PRO A 514 16.33 25.18 12.55
C PRO A 514 15.67 25.92 11.40
#